data_AF-A0A5P9HBZ5-F1
#
_entry.id   AF-A0A5P9HBZ5-F1
#
_cell.length_a   1.000
_cell.length_b   1.000
_cell.length_c   1.000
_cell.angle_alpha   90.00
_cell.angle_beta   90.00
_cell.angle_gamma   90.00
#
_symmetry.space_group_name_H-M   'P 1'
#
loop_
_entity.id
_entity.type
_entity.pdbx_description
1 polymer ?
#
loop_
_entity_poly.entity_id
_entity_poly.type
_entity_poly.pdbx_seq_one_letter_code
_entity_poly.pdbx_strand_id
1 'polypeptide(L)'
;MRITCPHCRDSVVTRSSVRPHDALYWAYAQCINPECGWGGKILIEFATTRAPSQTPRPGVQIPADPELRRLLRDQLLTGSD
;
A
#
# COMPACT_ATOMS: atom_id res chain seq x y z
N MET A 1 -6.22 6.82 5.76
CA MET A 1 -5.43 6.48 6.97
C MET A 1 -5.06 7.76 7.68
N ARG A 2 -5.00 7.76 9.02
CA ARG A 2 -4.39 8.88 9.75
C ARG A 2 -2.92 8.52 9.98
N ILE A 3 -2.01 9.30 9.42
CA ILE A 3 -0.58 9.20 9.71
C ILE A 3 -0.28 10.13 10.88
N THR A 4 0.30 9.59 11.93
CA THR A 4 0.74 10.35 13.10
C THR A 4 2.25 10.48 13.11
N CYS A 5 2.73 11.65 13.52
CA CYS A 5 4.15 11.94 13.66
C CYS A 5 4.79 10.95 14.64
N PRO A 6 5.94 10.33 14.30
CA PRO A 6 6.60 9.38 15.19
C PRO A 6 7.19 10.06 16.44
N HIS A 7 7.29 11.40 16.47
CA HIS A 7 7.85 12.15 17.58
C HIS A 7 6.79 12.67 18.55
N CYS A 8 5.80 13.41 18.06
CA CYS A 8 4.80 14.08 18.91
C CYS A 8 3.39 13.49 18.80
N ARG A 9 3.16 12.50 17.92
CA ARG A 9 1.85 11.89 17.63
C ARG A 9 0.78 12.82 17.02
N ASP A 10 1.11 14.09 16.76
CA ASP A 10 0.26 14.97 15.96
C ASP A 10 0.14 14.49 14.51
N SER A 11 -0.81 15.06 13.77
CA SER A 11 -1.04 14.68 12.38
C SER A 11 0.16 15.02 11.48
N VAL A 12 0.36 14.18 10.48
CA VAL A 12 1.32 14.40 9.40
C VAL A 12 0.57 14.63 8.10
N VAL A 13 0.97 15.66 7.34
CA VAL A 13 0.41 15.97 6.03
C VAL A 13 1.40 15.63 4.92
N THR A 14 0.93 14.98 3.86
CA THR A 14 1.70 14.77 2.64
C THR A 14 1.83 16.09 1.89
N ARG A 15 3.06 16.47 1.52
CA ARG A 15 3.37 17.65 0.71
C ARG A 15 3.49 17.33 -0.76
N SER A 16 4.13 16.21 -1.07
CA SER A 16 4.23 15.68 -2.43
C SER A 16 4.34 14.16 -2.40
N SER A 17 4.07 13.53 -3.53
CA SER A 17 4.25 12.09 -3.68
C SER A 17 4.79 11.73 -5.05
N VAL A 18 5.61 10.69 -5.10
CA VAL A 18 6.12 10.09 -6.33
C VAL A 18 5.72 8.63 -6.35
N ARG A 19 5.40 8.11 -7.54
CA ARG A 19 5.12 6.69 -7.76
C ARG A 19 6.33 6.05 -8.47
N PRO A 20 7.30 5.49 -7.73
CA PRO A 20 8.48 4.87 -8.33
C PRO A 20 8.16 3.54 -9.06
N HIS A 21 7.13 2.81 -8.63
CA HIS A 21 6.60 1.62 -9.31
C HIS A 21 5.11 1.44 -8.99
N ASP A 22 4.43 0.56 -9.71
CA ASP A 22 2.97 0.43 -9.65
C ASP A 22 2.42 0.01 -8.26
N ALA A 23 3.23 -0.68 -7.46
CA ALA A 23 2.87 -1.13 -6.11
C ALA A 23 3.42 -0.26 -4.96
N LEU A 24 4.07 0.88 -5.23
CA LEU A 24 4.64 1.73 -4.18
C LEU A 24 4.42 3.21 -4.46
N TYR A 25 4.12 3.94 -3.40
CA TYR A 25 4.24 5.39 -3.33
C TYR A 25 5.33 5.80 -2.36
N TRP A 26 6.04 6.85 -2.73
CA TRP A 26 6.81 7.67 -1.80
C TRP A 26 6.01 8.93 -1.51
N ALA A 27 5.75 9.20 -0.24
CA ALA A 27 5.10 10.43 0.22
C ALA A 27 6.09 11.25 1.03
N TYR A 28 6.41 12.45 0.57
CA TYR A 28 7.17 13.43 1.36
C TYR A 28 6.19 14.19 2.23
N ALA A 29 6.39 14.12 3.54
CA ALA A 29 5.39 14.52 4.50
C ALA A 29 6.00 15.35 5.63
N GLN A 30 5.16 16.13 6.30
CA GLN A 30 5.55 17.04 7.37
C GLN A 30 4.55 16.98 8.52
N CYS A 31 5.05 17.00 9.75
CA CYS A 31 4.24 17.18 10.95
C CYS A 31 3.57 18.57 10.93
N ILE A 32 2.30 18.64 11.35
CA ILE A 32 1.59 19.92 11.44
C ILE A 32 1.98 20.74 12.66
N ASN A 33 2.57 20.10 13.68
CA ASN A 33 2.98 20.77 14.89
C ASN A 33 4.28 21.54 14.63
N PRO A 34 4.26 22.89 14.69
CA PRO A 34 5.41 23.71 14.37
C PRO A 34 6.58 23.51 15.34
N GLU A 35 6.31 23.17 16.61
CA GLU A 35 7.35 22.88 17.61
C GLU A 35 8.07 21.56 17.30
N CYS A 36 7.38 20.60 16.68
CA CYS A 36 7.98 19.33 16.28
C CYS A 36 8.70 19.44 14.93
N GLY A 37 8.05 20.04 13.92
CA GLY A 37 8.65 20.34 12.62
C GLY A 37 9.10 19.13 11.78
N TRP A 38 8.89 17.89 12.23
CA TRP A 38 9.39 16.69 11.55
C TRP A 38 8.99 16.68 10.07
N GLY A 39 9.97 16.45 9.20
CA GLY A 39 9.78 16.22 7.77
C GLY A 39 10.45 14.92 7.36
N GLY A 40 9.81 14.13 6.51
CA GLY A 40 10.35 12.84 6.12
C GLY A 40 9.68 12.22 4.91
N LYS A 41 10.19 11.05 4.52
CA LYS A 41 9.67 10.23 3.43
C LYS A 41 8.96 9.01 4.02
N ILE A 42 7.73 8.80 3.60
CA ILE A 42 6.89 7.65 3.96
C ILE A 42 6.77 6.75 2.74
N LEU A 43 6.92 5.44 2.94
CA LEU A 43 6.68 4.42 1.91
C LEU A 43 5.28 3.85 2.12
N ILE A 44 4.45 3.90 1.09
CA ILE A 44 3.10 3.32 1.09
C ILE A 44 3.07 2.24 0.03
N GLU A 45 3.08 1.00 0.47
CA GLU A 45 3.16 -0.18 -0.40
C GLU A 45 1.83 -0.92 -0.47
N PHE A 46 1.44 -1.35 -1.67
CA PHE A 46 0.41 -2.36 -1.87
C PHE A 46 1.04 -3.74 -1.62
N ALA A 47 1.13 -4.13 -0.35
CA ALA A 47 1.91 -5.30 0.05
C ALA A 47 1.24 -6.65 -0.25
N THR A 48 -0.09 -6.70 -0.27
CA THR A 48 -0.81 -7.97 -0.43
C THR A 48 -2.18 -7.78 -1.08
N THR A 49 -2.50 -8.63 -2.05
CA THR A 49 -3.81 -8.77 -2.69
C THR A 49 -4.67 -9.70 -1.84
N ARG A 50 -5.76 -9.17 -1.28
CA ARG A 50 -6.77 -9.97 -0.55
C ARG A 50 -8.00 -10.31 -1.38
N ALA A 51 -8.23 -9.55 -2.45
CA ALA A 51 -9.28 -9.81 -3.43
C ALA A 51 -8.71 -9.51 -4.83
N PRO A 52 -8.87 -10.39 -5.82
CA PRO A 52 -8.41 -10.13 -7.19
C PRO A 52 -9.09 -8.90 -7.78
N SER A 53 -8.35 -8.14 -8.60
CA SER A 53 -8.95 -7.09 -9.43
C SER A 53 -9.73 -7.72 -10.58
N GLN A 54 -10.93 -7.22 -10.86
CA GLN A 54 -11.70 -7.60 -12.06
C GLN A 54 -11.15 -6.99 -13.36
N THR A 55 -10.20 -6.07 -13.24
CA THR A 55 -9.51 -5.43 -14.37
C THR A 55 -8.01 -5.34 -14.06
N PRO A 56 -7.27 -6.47 -14.06
CA PRO A 56 -5.86 -6.48 -13.74
C PRO A 56 -5.06 -5.76 -14.84
N ARG A 57 -4.11 -4.90 -14.45
CA ARG A 57 -3.17 -4.30 -15.39
C ARG A 57 -2.03 -5.29 -15.67
N PRO A 58 -1.71 -5.60 -16.94
CA PRO A 58 -0.55 -6.42 -17.27
C PRO A 58 0.74 -5.83 -16.67
N GLY A 59 1.60 -6.70 -16.10
CA GLY A 59 2.87 -6.29 -15.48
C GLY A 59 2.77 -5.84 -14.02
N VAL A 60 1.57 -5.63 -13.47
CA VAL A 60 1.38 -5.33 -12.04
C VAL A 60 1.19 -6.62 -11.26
N GLN A 61 2.20 -6.99 -10.47
CA GLN A 61 2.16 -8.17 -9.61
C GLN A 61 2.24 -7.77 -8.14
N ILE A 62 1.15 -7.99 -7.41
CA ILE A 62 1.09 -7.84 -5.95
C ILE A 62 0.84 -9.22 -5.35
N PRO A 63 1.65 -9.68 -4.38
CA PRO A 63 1.50 -11.01 -3.79
C PRO A 63 0.07 -11.24 -3.26
N ALA A 64 -0.55 -12.35 -3.62
CA ALA A 64 -1.83 -12.75 -3.00
C ALA A 64 -1.59 -13.28 -1.58
N ASP A 65 -2.50 -12.95 -0.66
CA ASP A 65 -2.43 -13.52 0.69
C ASP A 65 -2.60 -15.04 0.65
N PRO A 66 -2.11 -15.79 1.66
CA PRO A 66 -2.15 -17.25 1.65
C PRO A 66 -3.54 -17.86 1.43
N GLU A 67 -4.59 -17.24 1.98
CA GLU A 67 -5.96 -17.75 1.86
C GLU A 67 -6.50 -17.51 0.46
N LEU A 68 -6.27 -16.33 -0.11
CA LEU A 68 -6.62 -16.08 -1.51
C LEU A 68 -5.89 -17.03 -2.46
N ARG A 69 -4.60 -17.31 -2.24
CA ARG A 69 -3.85 -18.28 -3.05
C ARG A 69 -4.43 -19.69 -2.96
N ARG A 70 -4.93 -20.10 -1.79
CA ARG A 70 -5.60 -21.38 -1.59
C ARG A 70 -6.91 -21.43 -2.36
N LEU A 71 -7.78 -20.44 -2.19
CA LEU A 71 -9.08 -20.37 -2.87
C LEU A 71 -8.95 -20.38 -4.39
N LEU A 72 -8.00 -19.60 -4.94
CA LEU A 72 -7.75 -19.57 -6.39
C LEU A 72 -7.26 -20.93 -6.91
N ARG A 73 -6.42 -21.63 -6.13
CA ARG A 73 -5.97 -22.98 -6.49
C ARG A 73 -7.14 -23.96 -6.52
N ASP A 74 -8.00 -23.94 -5.50
CA ASP A 74 -9.14 -24.84 -5.41
C ASP A 74 -10.14 -24.62 -6.57
N GLN A 75 -10.34 -23.36 -6.99
CA GLN A 75 -11.16 -23.02 -8.16
C GLN A 75 -10.59 -23.56 -9.47
N LEU A 76 -9.28 -23.49 -9.66
CA LEU A 76 -8.63 -24.02 -10.86
C LEU A 76 -8.75 -25.56 -10.95
N LEU A 77 -8.73 -26.24 -9.81
CA LEU A 77 -8.87 -27.70 -9.75
C LEU A 77 -10.31 -28.19 -9.91
N THR A 78 -11.30 -27.35 -9.61
CA THR A 78 -12.73 -27.68 -9.70
C THR A 78 -13.38 -27.27 -11.01
N GLY A 79 -12.80 -26.30 -11.74
CA GLY A 79 -13.30 -25.83 -13.03
C GLY A 79 -12.74 -26.57 -14.26
N SER A 80 -12.10 -27.72 -14.08
CA SER A 80 -11.43 -28.49 -15.14
C SER A 80 -12.19 -29.76 -15.58
N ASP A 81 -13.49 -29.85 -15.29
CA ASP A 81 -14.41 -30.90 -15.76
C ASP A 81 -15.17 -30.50 -17.04
#